data_AF-A0A139RK98-F1
#
_entry.id   AF-A0A139RK98-F1
#
_cell.length_a   1.000
_cell.length_b   1.000
_cell.length_c   1.000
_cell.angle_alpha   90.00
_cell.angle_beta   90.00
_cell.angle_gamma   90.00
#
_symmetry.space_group_name_H-M   'P 1'
#
loop_
_entity.id
_entity.type
_entity.pdbx_description
1 polymer ?
#
loop_
_entity_poly.entity_id
_entity_poly.type
_entity_poly.pdbx_seq_one_letter_code
_entity_poly.pdbx_strand_id
1 'polypeptide(L)'
;MSKGERNHTGIYIQAEGGTGKSYLARLLAEEHDRLGAHTPSINKKRFDLGSGYKGEKTIVINELDSSCGMTFRELFQILEPNSATQLSSRFKDAYIINDLTIITNSDSYWDWCDSWFGKKNKEYHQLMRRIRFVIKMAHDEKNKVIKIELWNYTAKRDLKEKAKQEFKKLETFTLKSVENEEEFRKIASDILERIKKEKNIDSKRKVIATNPTDQSKASDN
;
A
#
# COMPACT_ATOMS: atom_id res chain seq x y z
N MET A 1 -7.41 19.65 16.60
CA MET A 1 -7.95 18.69 15.61
C MET A 1 -7.22 18.92 14.29
N SER A 2 -6.34 18.02 13.86
CA SER A 2 -5.68 18.15 12.55
C SER A 2 -6.72 17.88 11.46
N LYS A 3 -6.72 18.73 10.42
CA LYS A 3 -7.65 18.63 9.29
C LYS A 3 -7.48 17.28 8.59
N GLY A 4 -8.45 16.37 8.70
CA GLY A 4 -8.77 15.34 7.69
C GLY A 4 -7.70 14.36 7.19
N GLU A 5 -6.46 14.38 7.73
CA GLU A 5 -5.36 13.56 7.24
C GLU A 5 -5.50 12.10 7.67
N ARG A 6 -5.76 11.24 6.67
CA ARG A 6 -5.90 9.79 6.83
C ARG A 6 -4.56 9.08 7.08
N ASN A 7 -3.43 9.75 6.81
CA ASN A 7 -2.07 9.20 6.86
C ASN A 7 -1.98 7.79 6.23
N HIS A 8 -2.71 7.61 5.11
CA HIS A 8 -2.95 6.30 4.56
C HIS A 8 -1.68 5.68 3.95
N THR A 9 -1.59 4.35 4.05
CA THR A 9 -0.50 3.54 3.49
C THR A 9 -1.08 2.49 2.55
N GLY A 10 -0.67 2.52 1.29
CA GLY A 10 -0.92 1.41 0.35
C GLY A 10 0.22 0.40 0.36
N ILE A 11 -0.12 -0.88 0.52
CA ILE A 11 0.76 -2.04 0.35
C ILE A 11 0.24 -2.89 -0.79
N TYR A 12 1.12 -3.34 -1.67
CA TYR A 12 0.82 -4.34 -2.69
C TYR A 12 1.61 -5.62 -2.43
N ILE A 13 0.93 -6.76 -2.35
CA ILE A 13 1.54 -8.08 -2.15
C ILE A 13 1.39 -8.87 -3.45
N GLN A 14 2.52 -9.17 -4.09
CA GLN A 14 2.58 -10.08 -5.24
C GLN A 14 3.12 -11.45 -4.83
N ALA A 15 2.40 -12.50 -5.22
CA ALA A 15 2.88 -13.87 -5.14
C ALA A 15 2.02 -14.82 -5.99
N GLU A 16 2.63 -15.90 -6.47
CA GLU A 16 1.89 -17.02 -7.04
C GLU A 16 0.92 -17.64 -6.01
N GLY A 17 -0.09 -18.35 -6.52
CA GLY A 17 -1.01 -19.13 -5.69
C GLY A 17 -0.27 -20.12 -4.78
N GLY A 18 -0.74 -20.32 -3.56
CA GLY A 18 -0.11 -21.22 -2.59
C GLY A 18 1.03 -20.62 -1.75
N THR A 19 1.57 -19.45 -2.12
CA THR A 19 2.69 -18.81 -1.39
C THR A 19 2.27 -18.13 -0.07
N GLY A 20 0.97 -18.09 0.26
CA GLY A 20 0.47 -17.47 1.51
C GLY A 20 0.22 -15.96 1.44
N LYS A 21 0.08 -15.35 0.26
CA LYS A 21 -0.13 -13.88 0.13
C LYS A 21 -1.35 -13.34 0.88
N SER A 22 -2.51 -14.01 0.76
CA SER A 22 -3.74 -13.61 1.44
C SER A 22 -3.63 -13.83 2.95
N TYR A 23 -2.82 -14.81 3.36
CA TYR A 23 -2.52 -15.05 4.76
C TYR A 23 -1.64 -13.94 5.33
N LEU A 24 -0.56 -13.55 4.64
CA LEU A 24 0.24 -12.39 5.06
C LEU A 24 -0.61 -11.11 5.14
N ALA A 25 -1.51 -10.88 4.18
CA ALA A 25 -2.43 -9.75 4.23
C ALA A 25 -3.33 -9.75 5.47
N ARG A 26 -3.87 -10.92 5.85
CA ARG A 26 -4.65 -11.08 7.10
C ARG A 26 -3.80 -10.75 8.32
N LEU A 27 -2.60 -11.33 8.43
CA LEU A 27 -1.71 -11.11 9.58
C LEU A 27 -1.30 -9.64 9.70
N LEU A 28 -0.93 -8.99 8.59
CA LEU A 28 -0.64 -7.56 8.57
C LEU A 28 -1.84 -6.72 9.05
N ALA A 29 -3.07 -7.13 8.75
CA ALA A 29 -4.25 -6.42 9.21
C ALA A 29 -4.50 -6.59 10.71
N GLU A 30 -4.34 -7.81 11.23
CA GLU A 30 -4.51 -8.14 12.65
C GLU A 30 -3.43 -7.49 13.53
N GLU A 31 -2.18 -7.46 13.06
CA GLU A 31 -1.08 -6.78 13.77
C GLU A 31 -1.20 -5.25 13.71
N HIS A 32 -1.93 -4.73 12.72
CA HIS A 32 -2.15 -3.30 12.58
C HIS A 32 -3.30 -2.79 13.46
N ASP A 33 -4.42 -3.52 13.53
CA ASP A 33 -5.57 -3.15 14.34
C ASP A 33 -6.38 -4.38 14.82
N ARG A 34 -6.97 -4.27 16.01
CA ARG A 34 -7.75 -5.35 16.65
C ARG A 34 -9.01 -5.75 15.87
N LEU A 35 -9.58 -4.85 15.09
CA LEU A 35 -10.73 -5.13 14.23
C LEU A 35 -10.34 -5.93 12.98
N GLY A 36 -9.05 -6.12 12.72
CA GLY A 36 -8.54 -6.83 11.55
C GLY A 36 -8.75 -6.04 10.26
N ALA A 37 -9.29 -6.71 9.24
CA ALA A 37 -9.52 -6.12 7.92
C ALA A 37 -11.00 -6.13 7.52
N HIS A 38 -11.44 -5.03 6.92
CA HIS A 38 -12.56 -5.08 6.00
C HIS A 38 -12.09 -5.68 4.67
N THR A 39 -12.81 -6.68 4.17
CA THR A 39 -12.52 -7.33 2.88
C THR A 39 -13.68 -7.08 1.91
N PRO A 40 -13.57 -6.09 1.02
CA PRO A 40 -14.61 -5.76 0.05
C PRO A 40 -14.92 -6.94 -0.86
N SER A 41 -16.18 -7.06 -1.26
CA SER A 41 -16.58 -8.04 -2.26
C SER A 41 -16.26 -7.52 -3.66
N ILE A 42 -15.50 -8.31 -4.42
CA ILE A 42 -15.18 -8.06 -5.82
C ILE A 42 -15.94 -9.07 -6.67
N ASN A 43 -16.79 -8.58 -7.56
CA ASN A 43 -17.36 -9.36 -8.65
C ASN A 43 -16.87 -8.75 -9.97
N LYS A 44 -16.71 -9.54 -11.04
CA LYS A 44 -16.22 -9.13 -12.37
C LYS A 44 -16.90 -7.89 -12.98
N LYS A 45 -18.02 -7.43 -12.43
CA LYS A 45 -18.73 -6.23 -12.88
C LYS A 45 -18.84 -5.13 -11.81
N ARG A 46 -18.46 -5.41 -10.56
CA ARG A 46 -18.74 -4.54 -9.40
C ARG A 46 -17.73 -4.71 -8.29
N PHE A 47 -17.24 -3.57 -7.80
CA PHE A 47 -16.51 -3.44 -6.56
C PHE A 47 -17.40 -2.75 -5.52
N ASP A 48 -17.76 -3.44 -4.44
CA ASP A 48 -18.52 -2.84 -3.33
C ASP A 48 -17.61 -2.66 -2.12
N LEU A 49 -17.14 -1.42 -1.94
CA LEU A 49 -16.24 -1.06 -0.85
C LEU A 49 -16.96 -0.80 0.47
N GLY A 50 -18.21 -0.33 0.43
CA GLY A 50 -18.88 0.22 1.62
C GLY A 50 -19.73 -0.81 2.37
N SER A 51 -20.23 -1.84 1.69
CA SER A 51 -21.08 -2.84 2.33
C SER A 51 -20.31 -3.62 3.40
N GLY A 52 -20.82 -3.59 4.63
CA GLY A 52 -20.22 -4.30 5.76
C GLY A 52 -19.03 -3.59 6.43
N TYR A 53 -18.62 -2.41 5.94
CA TYR A 53 -17.56 -1.61 6.57
C TYR A 53 -18.02 -1.08 7.94
N LYS A 54 -17.27 -1.37 9.00
CA LYS A 54 -17.57 -1.00 10.39
C LYS A 54 -16.53 -0.03 10.98
N GLY A 55 -15.72 0.60 10.13
CA GLY A 55 -14.67 1.52 10.57
C GLY A 55 -13.31 0.85 10.75
N GLU A 56 -13.09 -0.31 10.11
CA GLU A 56 -11.81 -1.00 10.11
C GLU A 56 -10.70 -0.09 9.59
N LYS A 57 -9.56 -0.14 10.29
CA LYS A 57 -8.34 0.60 9.98
C LYS A 57 -7.59 0.03 8.77
N THR A 58 -7.81 -1.25 8.50
CA THR A 58 -7.24 -1.96 7.35
C THR A 58 -8.32 -2.36 6.37
N ILE A 59 -8.09 -2.12 5.07
CA ILE A 59 -8.86 -2.72 3.98
C ILE A 59 -7.96 -3.69 3.23
N VAL A 60 -8.39 -4.95 3.09
CA VAL A 60 -7.71 -5.96 2.26
C VAL A 60 -8.51 -6.20 1.00
N ILE A 61 -7.90 -5.99 -0.16
CA ILE A 61 -8.54 -6.20 -1.45
C ILE A 61 -7.82 -7.35 -2.18
N ASN A 62 -8.47 -8.51 -2.23
CA ASN A 62 -7.87 -9.72 -2.79
C ASN A 62 -8.06 -9.82 -4.30
N GLU A 63 -6.99 -10.15 -5.02
CA GLU A 63 -6.96 -10.30 -6.48
C GLU A 63 -7.62 -9.10 -7.21
N LEU A 64 -7.32 -7.89 -6.73
CA LEU A 64 -7.81 -6.67 -7.37
C LEU A 64 -7.15 -6.52 -8.74
N ASP A 65 -7.93 -6.37 -9.80
CA ASP A 65 -7.42 -6.07 -11.15
C ASP A 65 -8.26 -4.97 -11.83
N SER A 66 -7.78 -4.47 -12.97
CA SER A 66 -8.46 -3.41 -13.72
C SER A 66 -9.77 -3.83 -14.39
N SER A 67 -10.12 -5.13 -14.35
CA SER A 67 -11.37 -5.67 -14.88
C SER A 67 -12.55 -5.59 -13.90
N CYS A 68 -12.31 -5.22 -12.63
CA CYS A 68 -13.32 -5.19 -11.56
C CYS A 68 -14.47 -4.16 -11.73
N GLY A 69 -14.48 -3.40 -12.83
CA GLY A 69 -15.49 -2.39 -13.14
C GLY A 69 -15.28 -1.04 -12.44
N MET A 70 -14.16 -0.88 -11.73
CA MET A 70 -13.72 0.39 -11.14
C MET A 70 -12.85 1.17 -12.13
N THR A 71 -13.01 2.49 -12.16
CA THR A 71 -12.10 3.40 -12.85
C THR A 71 -10.84 3.66 -12.04
N PHE A 72 -9.75 3.99 -12.73
CA PHE A 72 -8.51 4.41 -12.08
C PHE A 72 -8.68 5.60 -11.10
N ARG A 73 -9.63 6.51 -11.35
CA ARG A 73 -9.91 7.65 -10.44
C ARG A 73 -10.51 7.20 -9.12
N GLU A 74 -11.42 6.22 -9.14
CA GLU A 74 -11.99 5.64 -7.92
C GLU A 74 -10.93 4.90 -7.10
N LEU A 75 -10.02 4.17 -7.77
CA LEU A 75 -8.88 3.53 -7.11
C LEU A 75 -8.01 4.56 -6.37
N PHE A 76 -7.80 5.73 -6.97
CA PHE A 76 -7.04 6.82 -6.33
C PHE A 76 -7.72 7.37 -5.09
N GLN A 77 -9.03 7.55 -5.13
CA GLN A 77 -9.80 8.00 -3.96
C GLN A 77 -9.68 7.02 -2.79
N ILE A 78 -9.63 5.71 -3.05
CA ILE A 78 -9.44 4.68 -2.03
C ILE A 78 -8.02 4.78 -1.45
N LEU A 79 -7.03 5.06 -2.28
CA LEU A 79 -5.62 5.08 -1.90
C LEU A 79 -5.08 6.49 -1.58
N GLU A 80 -5.94 7.50 -1.43
CA GLU A 80 -5.50 8.85 -1.12
C GLU A 80 -4.87 8.93 0.28
N PRO A 81 -3.60 9.37 0.40
CA PRO A 81 -2.89 9.42 1.68
C PRO A 81 -3.49 10.44 2.66
N ASN A 82 -4.05 11.54 2.16
CA ASN A 82 -4.32 12.74 2.97
C ASN A 82 -5.80 13.06 3.16
N SER A 83 -6.71 12.45 2.42
CA SER A 83 -8.14 12.78 2.50
C SER A 83 -8.96 11.56 2.90
N ALA A 84 -9.82 11.73 3.90
CA ALA A 84 -10.94 10.84 4.10
C ALA A 84 -11.88 10.95 2.89
N THR A 85 -12.26 9.81 2.32
CA THR A 85 -13.13 9.75 1.15
C THR A 85 -14.49 9.24 1.58
N GLN A 86 -15.55 10.00 1.32
CA GLN A 86 -16.92 9.51 1.38
C GLN A 86 -17.18 8.77 0.07
N LEU A 87 -17.36 7.45 0.14
CA LEU A 87 -17.72 6.65 -1.03
C LEU A 87 -19.19 6.32 -0.94
N SER A 88 -19.92 6.62 -2.01
CA SER A 88 -21.33 6.29 -2.12
C SER A 88 -21.47 4.77 -2.16
N SER A 89 -22.07 4.18 -1.13
CA SER A 89 -22.58 2.82 -1.20
C SER A 89 -24.09 2.87 -1.42
N ARG A 90 -24.62 1.87 -2.14
CA ARG A 90 -26.00 1.83 -2.64
C ARG A 90 -27.07 1.87 -1.54
N PHE A 91 -26.68 1.67 -0.28
CA PHE A 91 -27.59 1.58 0.86
C PHE A 91 -27.30 2.59 1.98
N LYS A 92 -26.09 3.17 2.04
CA LYS A 92 -25.65 4.21 2.98
C LYS A 92 -24.29 4.74 2.53
N ASP A 93 -24.06 6.05 2.60
CA ASP A 93 -22.71 6.58 2.41
C ASP A 93 -21.81 6.08 3.54
N ALA A 94 -20.69 5.46 3.17
CA ALA A 94 -19.68 5.02 4.12
C ALA A 94 -18.49 5.98 4.06
N TYR A 95 -18.15 6.58 5.20
CA TYR A 95 -16.91 7.31 5.35
C TYR A 95 -15.77 6.31 5.49
N ILE A 96 -14.96 6.18 4.45
CA ILE A 96 -13.81 5.28 4.46
C ILE A 96 -12.65 5.99 5.15
N ILE A 97 -12.33 5.52 6.37
CA ILE A 97 -11.36 6.15 7.28
C ILE A 97 -10.10 5.31 7.49
N ASN A 98 -9.96 4.19 6.78
CA ASN A 98 -8.86 3.24 6.97
C ASN A 98 -7.49 3.89 6.69
N ASP A 99 -6.48 3.69 7.52
CA ASP A 99 -5.13 4.22 7.32
C ASP A 99 -4.18 3.18 6.68
N LEU A 100 -4.67 1.98 6.39
CA LEU A 100 -3.96 0.93 5.66
C LEU A 100 -4.85 0.29 4.58
N THR A 101 -4.35 0.18 3.35
CA THR A 101 -4.94 -0.67 2.30
C THR A 101 -3.90 -1.66 1.82
N ILE A 102 -4.26 -2.94 1.82
CA ILE A 102 -3.44 -4.04 1.32
C ILE A 102 -4.13 -4.60 0.08
N ILE A 103 -3.43 -4.59 -1.04
CA ILE A 103 -3.88 -5.23 -2.28
C ILE A 103 -3.07 -6.50 -2.45
N THR A 104 -3.72 -7.62 -2.73
CA THR A 104 -3.05 -8.86 -3.12
C THR A 104 -3.33 -9.16 -4.58
N ASN A 105 -2.33 -9.70 -5.29
CA ASN A 105 -2.49 -10.18 -6.65
C ASN A 105 -1.40 -11.21 -6.98
N SER A 106 -1.63 -12.01 -8.01
CA SER A 106 -0.61 -12.89 -8.58
C SER A 106 0.29 -12.18 -9.59
N ASP A 107 -0.22 -11.15 -10.26
CA ASP A 107 0.54 -10.32 -11.19
C ASP A 107 1.61 -9.50 -10.48
N SER A 108 2.73 -9.26 -11.19
CA SER A 108 3.73 -8.33 -10.71
C SER A 108 3.12 -6.94 -10.54
N TYR A 109 3.62 -6.17 -9.56
CA TYR A 109 3.10 -4.83 -9.32
C TYR A 109 3.18 -3.93 -10.58
N TRP A 110 4.14 -4.17 -11.47
CA TRP A 110 4.30 -3.40 -12.70
C TRP A 110 3.27 -3.77 -13.75
N ASP A 111 3.04 -5.06 -13.96
CA ASP A 111 2.04 -5.55 -14.92
C ASP A 111 0.64 -5.15 -14.45
N TRP A 112 0.40 -5.28 -13.14
CA TRP A 112 -0.80 -4.77 -12.52
C TRP A 112 -0.97 -3.27 -12.73
N CYS A 113 0.04 -2.44 -12.44
CA CYS A 113 -0.02 -1.01 -12.73
C CYS A 113 -0.33 -0.77 -14.22
N ASP A 114 0.35 -1.46 -15.13
CA ASP A 114 0.16 -1.33 -16.57
C ASP A 114 -1.28 -1.66 -16.98
N SER A 115 -1.92 -2.64 -16.32
CA SER A 115 -3.32 -3.00 -16.59
C SER A 115 -4.31 -1.87 -16.26
N TRP A 116 -3.98 -0.97 -15.31
CA TRP A 116 -4.82 0.17 -14.92
C TRP A 116 -4.63 1.39 -15.84
N PHE A 117 -3.47 1.51 -16.50
CA PHE A 117 -3.17 2.60 -17.41
C PHE A 117 -3.34 2.18 -18.85
N GLY A 118 -4.26 2.81 -19.58
CA GLY A 118 -4.38 2.62 -21.03
C GLY A 118 -3.11 3.05 -21.80
N LYS A 119 -3.09 2.81 -23.13
CA LYS A 119 -1.90 3.01 -24.00
C LYS A 119 -1.31 4.42 -24.06
N LYS A 120 -2.02 5.47 -23.61
CA LYS A 120 -1.66 6.87 -23.94
C LYS A 120 -1.30 7.78 -22.77
N ASN A 121 -1.57 7.46 -21.51
CA ASN A 121 -1.30 8.36 -20.37
C ASN A 121 -0.94 7.58 -19.11
N LYS A 122 0.34 7.20 -19.01
CA LYS A 122 0.87 6.40 -17.91
C LYS A 122 1.33 7.30 -16.75
N GLU A 123 0.43 7.59 -15.84
CA GLU A 123 0.72 8.38 -14.63
C GLU A 123 1.18 7.49 -13.46
N TYR A 124 2.11 6.56 -13.71
CA TYR A 124 2.56 5.58 -12.73
C TYR A 124 2.99 6.20 -11.40
N HIS A 125 3.66 7.34 -11.47
CA HIS A 125 4.13 8.06 -10.29
C HIS A 125 2.98 8.39 -9.32
N GLN A 126 1.76 8.64 -9.83
CA GLN A 126 0.62 8.94 -8.98
C GLN A 126 0.17 7.68 -8.21
N LEU A 127 0.16 6.51 -8.85
CA LEU A 127 -0.22 5.25 -8.20
C LEU A 127 0.87 4.78 -7.23
N MET A 128 2.15 4.85 -7.63
CA MET A 128 3.30 4.46 -6.81
C MET A 128 3.49 5.33 -5.56
N ARG A 129 3.06 6.59 -5.60
CA ARG A 129 3.04 7.46 -4.39
C ARG A 129 1.98 7.05 -3.38
N ARG A 130 0.93 6.36 -3.82
CA ARG A 130 -0.18 5.88 -3.00
C ARG A 130 0.05 4.45 -2.52
N ILE A 131 0.64 3.61 -3.36
CA ILE A 131 1.13 2.26 -3.01
C ILE A 131 2.65 2.29 -2.98
N ARG A 132 3.19 2.79 -1.88
CA ARG A 132 4.65 2.99 -1.74
C ARG A 132 5.38 1.71 -1.41
N PHE A 133 4.70 0.73 -0.83
CA PHE A 133 5.31 -0.51 -0.37
C PHE A 133 4.85 -1.68 -1.22
N VAL A 134 5.81 -2.49 -1.65
CA VAL A 134 5.57 -3.73 -2.40
C VAL A 134 6.22 -4.88 -1.66
N ILE A 135 5.43 -5.92 -1.38
CA ILE A 135 5.90 -7.17 -0.81
C ILE A 135 5.92 -8.20 -1.93
N LYS A 136 7.07 -8.81 -2.16
CA LYS A 136 7.23 -9.90 -3.12
C LYS A 136 7.45 -11.19 -2.38
N MET A 137 6.59 -12.18 -2.63
CA MET A 137 6.74 -13.51 -2.06
C MET A 137 7.00 -14.52 -3.17
N ALA A 138 7.96 -15.41 -2.96
CA ALA A 138 8.26 -16.49 -3.89
C ALA A 138 8.79 -17.71 -3.14
N HIS A 139 8.50 -18.89 -3.67
CA HIS A 139 9.14 -20.13 -3.20
C HIS A 139 10.61 -20.13 -3.63
N ASP A 140 11.50 -20.35 -2.66
CA ASP A 140 12.90 -20.67 -2.90
C ASP A 140 13.06 -22.19 -2.80
N GLU A 141 12.92 -22.85 -3.96
CA GLU A 141 12.99 -24.30 -4.08
C GLU A 141 14.30 -24.90 -3.56
N LYS A 142 15.40 -24.14 -3.69
CA LYS A 142 16.74 -24.60 -3.26
C LYS A 142 16.82 -24.69 -1.74
N ASN A 143 16.33 -23.66 -1.06
CA ASN A 143 16.39 -23.56 0.40
C ASN A 143 15.13 -24.10 1.09
N LYS A 144 14.09 -24.47 0.33
CA LYS A 144 12.78 -24.92 0.81
C LYS A 144 12.14 -23.92 1.79
N VAL A 145 12.21 -22.64 1.44
CA VAL A 145 11.62 -21.54 2.22
C VAL A 145 10.81 -20.65 1.29
N ILE A 146 9.92 -19.84 1.87
CA ILE A 146 9.29 -18.73 1.18
C ILE A 146 10.12 -17.49 1.45
N LYS A 147 10.62 -16.88 0.38
CA LYS A 147 11.34 -15.61 0.44
C LYS A 147 10.34 -14.47 0.37
N ILE A 148 10.40 -13.55 1.31
CA ILE A 148 9.52 -12.38 1.40
C ILE A 148 10.39 -11.13 1.33
N GLU A 149 10.26 -10.33 0.27
CA GLU A 149 11.03 -9.10 0.10
C GLU A 149 10.13 -7.87 0.26
N LEU A 150 10.54 -6.95 1.13
CA LEU A 150 9.89 -5.65 1.29
C LEU A 150 10.61 -4.60 0.46
N TRP A 151 9.88 -3.89 -0.40
CA TRP A 151 10.37 -2.83 -1.27
C TRP A 151 9.62 -1.52 -1.00
N ASN A 152 10.31 -0.39 -1.17
CA ASN A 152 9.75 0.95 -0.96
C ASN A 152 10.04 1.89 -2.13
N TYR A 153 9.02 2.62 -2.57
CA TYR A 153 9.11 3.71 -3.54
C TYR A 153 9.61 5.00 -2.88
N THR A 154 10.74 5.50 -3.38
CA THR A 154 11.44 6.64 -2.74
C THR A 154 11.40 7.94 -3.55
N ALA A 155 10.84 7.93 -4.76
CA ALA A 155 10.88 9.09 -5.62
C ALA A 155 9.94 10.21 -5.17
N LYS A 156 10.49 11.43 -5.16
CA LYS A 156 9.81 12.66 -4.71
C LYS A 156 9.38 13.58 -5.86
N ARG A 157 10.02 13.44 -7.03
CA ARG A 157 9.70 14.21 -8.25
C ARG A 157 8.80 13.39 -9.18
N ASP A 158 8.14 14.05 -10.10
CA ASP A 158 7.43 13.35 -11.18
C ASP A 158 8.48 12.75 -12.12
N LEU A 159 8.48 11.43 -12.22
CA LEU A 159 9.39 10.66 -13.06
C LEU A 159 8.67 9.99 -14.24
N LYS A 160 7.36 10.20 -14.38
CA LYS A 160 6.51 9.56 -15.39
C LYS A 160 6.79 8.05 -15.43
N GLU A 161 7.25 7.53 -16.57
CA GLU A 161 7.56 6.11 -16.76
C GLU A 161 8.79 5.61 -15.99
N LYS A 162 9.76 6.48 -15.71
CA LYS A 162 10.98 6.12 -14.95
C LYS A 162 10.69 5.83 -13.47
N ALA A 163 9.48 6.11 -12.99
CA ALA A 163 9.08 5.83 -11.62
C ALA A 163 9.26 4.36 -11.23
N LYS A 164 9.13 3.40 -12.16
CA LYS A 164 9.34 1.96 -11.88
C LYS A 164 10.74 1.63 -11.32
N GLN A 165 11.75 2.47 -11.59
CA GLN A 165 13.13 2.23 -11.19
C GLN A 165 13.46 2.70 -9.76
N GLU A 166 12.54 3.38 -9.09
CA GLU A 166 12.79 4.07 -7.82
C GLU A 166 12.36 3.26 -6.58
N PHE A 167 12.10 1.98 -6.80
CA PHE A 167 11.85 1.02 -5.75
C PHE A 167 13.17 0.48 -5.22
N LYS A 168 13.37 0.61 -3.92
CA LYS A 168 14.54 0.07 -3.22
C LYS A 168 14.09 -1.05 -2.32
N LYS A 169 14.82 -2.16 -2.36
CA LYS A 169 14.62 -3.25 -1.42
C LYS A 169 15.03 -2.76 -0.03
N LEU A 170 14.13 -2.88 0.93
CA LEU A 170 14.35 -2.52 2.32
C LEU A 170 14.90 -3.71 3.11
N GLU A 171 14.28 -4.87 2.93
CA GLU A 171 14.53 -6.03 3.78
C GLU A 171 14.13 -7.32 3.07
N THR A 172 14.65 -8.45 3.56
CA THR A 172 14.30 -9.78 3.09
C THR A 172 14.10 -10.67 4.30
N PHE A 173 12.94 -11.33 4.35
CA PHE A 173 12.57 -12.30 5.35
C PHE A 173 12.50 -13.68 4.70
N THR A 174 12.64 -14.72 5.51
CA THR A 174 12.48 -16.11 5.09
C THR A 174 11.49 -16.77 6.02
N LEU A 175 10.51 -17.46 5.46
CA LEU A 175 9.52 -18.23 6.19
C LEU A 175 9.68 -19.70 5.81
N LYS A 176 9.84 -20.59 6.80
CA LYS A 176 10.00 -22.02 6.52
C LYS A 176 8.71 -22.67 5.99
N SER A 177 7.58 -22.33 6.59
CA SER A 177 6.27 -22.85 6.21
C SER A 177 5.18 -21.84 6.54
N VAL A 178 4.17 -21.75 5.68
CA VAL A 178 2.96 -20.96 5.93
C VAL A 178 2.16 -21.47 7.12
N GLU A 179 2.36 -22.73 7.53
CA GLU A 179 1.69 -23.33 8.68
C GLU A 179 2.23 -22.81 10.01
N ASN A 180 3.46 -22.27 10.01
CA ASN A 180 4.05 -21.67 11.20
C ASN A 180 3.52 -20.24 11.39
N GLU A 181 2.30 -20.13 11.92
CA GLU A 181 1.61 -18.85 12.13
C GLU A 181 2.43 -17.89 13.00
N GLU A 182 3.11 -18.38 14.04
CA GLU A 182 3.89 -17.53 14.96
C GLU A 182 5.06 -16.85 14.24
N GLU A 183 5.83 -17.61 13.46
CA GLU A 183 6.91 -17.07 12.63
C GLU A 183 6.36 -16.09 11.58
N PHE A 184 5.24 -16.42 10.95
CA PHE A 184 4.63 -15.58 9.93
C PHE A 184 4.08 -14.27 10.50
N ARG A 185 3.47 -14.31 11.69
CA ARG A 185 2.95 -13.16 12.44
C ARG A 185 4.08 -12.25 12.91
N LYS A 186 5.22 -12.83 13.32
CA LYS A 186 6.43 -12.07 13.62
C LYS A 186 6.93 -11.32 12.38
N ILE A 187 7.01 -11.99 11.22
CA ILE A 187 7.38 -11.33 9.96
C ILE A 187 6.40 -10.20 9.61
N ALA A 188 5.09 -10.41 9.79
CA ALA A 188 4.10 -9.36 9.56
C ALA A 188 4.33 -8.13 10.48
N SER A 189 4.61 -8.37 11.76
CA SER A 189 4.94 -7.33 12.74
C SER A 189 6.20 -6.55 12.35
N ASP A 190 7.27 -7.26 11.98
CA ASP A 190 8.55 -6.67 11.57
C ASP A 190 8.38 -5.80 10.31
N ILE A 191 7.58 -6.26 9.34
CA ILE A 191 7.23 -5.49 8.13
C ILE A 191 6.52 -4.18 8.50
N LEU A 192 5.51 -4.21 9.37
CA LEU A 192 4.79 -3.01 9.79
C LEU A 192 5.72 -2.03 10.53
N GLU A 193 6.59 -2.53 11.39
CA GLU A 193 7.57 -1.70 12.09
C GLU A 193 8.54 -1.03 11.10
N ARG A 194 9.03 -1.79 10.11
CA ARG A 194 9.92 -1.27 9.07
C ARG A 194 9.25 -0.19 8.22
N ILE A 195 8.00 -0.39 7.85
CA ILE A 195 7.16 0.59 7.13
C ILE A 195 7.01 1.87 7.95
N LYS A 196 6.67 1.75 9.24
CA LYS A 196 6.54 2.90 10.16
C LYS A 196 7.84 3.70 10.26
N LYS A 197 9.00 3.01 10.38
CA LYS A 197 10.32 3.65 10.39
C LYS A 197 10.57 4.45 9.11
N GLU A 198 10.27 3.90 7.93
CA GLU A 198 10.45 4.64 6.67
C GLU A 198 9.52 5.86 6.53
N LYS A 199 8.25 5.73 6.93
CA LYS A 199 7.31 6.87 6.94
C LYS A 199 7.81 8.01 7.84
N ASN A 200 8.40 7.68 8.98
CA ASN A 200 8.97 8.67 9.91
C ASN A 200 10.20 9.36 9.33
N ILE A 201 11.07 8.63 8.63
CA ILE A 201 12.25 9.21 7.94
C ILE A 201 11.81 10.22 6.87
N ASP A 202 10.80 9.87 6.08
CA ASP A 202 10.27 10.76 5.05
C ASP A 202 9.62 12.02 5.64
N SER A 203 8.91 11.87 6.77
CA SER A 203 8.29 12.99 7.46
C SER A 203 9.33 13.95 8.04
N LYS A 204 10.37 13.43 8.71
CA LYS A 204 11.49 14.26 9.23
C LYS A 204 12.22 15.01 8.10
N ARG A 205 12.46 14.34 6.96
CA ARG A 205 13.08 14.98 5.79
C ARG A 205 12.22 16.10 5.21
N LYS A 206 10.89 15.99 5.24
CA LYS A 206 9.98 17.08 4.81
C LYS A 206 10.10 18.30 5.72
N VAL A 207 10.09 18.10 7.05
CA VAL A 207 10.20 19.18 8.04
C VAL A 207 11.51 19.96 7.89
N ILE A 208 12.63 19.27 7.64
CA ILE A 208 13.94 19.91 7.45
C ILE A 208 13.96 20.76 6.16
N ALA A 209 13.33 20.31 5.08
CA ALA A 209 13.28 21.05 3.81
C ALA A 209 12.40 22.32 3.88
N THR A 210 11.48 22.40 4.84
CA THR A 210 10.59 23.56 5.04
C THR A 210 11.13 24.61 6.01
N ASN A 211 12.26 24.35 6.69
CA ASN A 211 12.94 25.38 7.47
C ASN A 211 13.87 26.16 6.52
N PRO A 212 13.57 27.43 6.17
CA PRO A 212 14.47 28.22 5.35
C PRO A 212 15.71 28.55 6.17
N THR A 213 16.89 28.36 5.59
CA THR A 213 18.13 28.98 6.04
C THR A 213 18.01 30.48 5.83
N ASP A 214 17.38 31.18 6.78
CA ASP A 214 17.31 32.63 6.79
C ASP A 214 18.45 33.18 7.65
N GLN A 215 19.59 33.42 7.00
CA GLN A 215 20.63 34.33 7.48
C GLN A 215 21.26 35.04 6.29
N SER A 216 20.49 35.83 5.55
CA SER A 216 21.05 37.00 4.87
C SER A 216 20.99 38.17 5.85
N LYS A 217 22.14 38.46 6.45
CA LYS A 217 22.37 39.67 7.24
C LYS A 217 21.95 40.89 6.41
N ALA A 218 21.01 41.67 6.92
CA ALA A 218 20.87 43.06 6.55
C ALA A 218 22.22 43.75 6.79
N SER A 219 22.86 44.17 5.71
CA SER A 219 23.87 45.23 5.77
C SER A 219 23.18 46.49 5.31
N ASP A 220 22.76 47.30 6.28
CA ASP A 220 22.48 48.71 6.07
C ASP A 220 23.78 49.38 5.60
N ASN A 221 23.71 50.08 4.46
CA ASN A 221 24.56 51.22 4.13
C ASN A 221 23.83 52.10 3.11
#